data_AF-A0A1V6XDY3-F1
#
_entry.id   AF-A0A1V6XDY3-F1
#
_cell.length_a   1.000
_cell.length_b   1.000
_cell.length_c   1.000
_cell.angle_alpha   90.00
_cell.angle_beta   90.00
_cell.angle_gamma   90.00
#
_symmetry.space_group_name_H-M   'P 1'
#
loop_
_entity.id
_entity.type
_entity.pdbx_description
1 polymer ?
#
loop_
_entity_poly.entity_id
_entity_poly.type
_entity_poly.pdbx_seq_one_letter_code
_entity_poly.pdbx_strand_id
1 'polypeptide(L)'
;MTVDTKAPSVTLVQGRVVGTQLKDSFPQLIDAFLGVPYALPPVGDRRFRPAFKVPSSSDTIDASNYGPAAPGKALLSGGPKLVQSEDCLTANIFRPAGKNDTGKLPIAVYLHGGAFNRGSAAMHNTASMVAWSECPFVAVSFNYRIGALGFLPSSLSQKEGLLNLGLRDQVHLLQWVQENIANFGGDPSNVTLFGLSAGAHSIGHHLLNYDEHKAPLFHRVIIESGAPTSRAVRPYNAKVHEDQFADFLREVGCPADLPEAEIFPFLRSLPSLTVTNAQTAVFDKYNPSLRWAFQPVIDGDIIPRKPLEAWESKVWNKVPIMTGFNSNEGTMYVDKTMSDASQFREFWHNLLPELSSSDLDIIEKLYPDPTFDPTSPYVEGRQGEGLGPQYKRIEAAYGHYAYVAPVRQTAQFASSQGAPVYLYHWALPRTVVGRANHADNMYYETYNSDITGISESQKELSGTLHAYLTSFITTGDPNAVSGRYGQRPEWKPFQPADTKVMIFGEGNEELIGGNVAPPAKCVADDWAREETEFWWSKVPISQLA
;
A
#
# COMPACT_ATOMS: atom_id res chain seq x y z
N MET A 1 -10.96 33.02 29.51
CA MET A 1 -9.98 32.05 30.03
C MET A 1 -9.05 31.69 28.88
N THR A 2 -7.86 32.28 28.88
CA THR A 2 -6.81 32.00 27.90
C THR A 2 -6.29 30.60 28.17
N VAL A 3 -6.62 29.64 27.30
CA VAL A 3 -5.98 28.32 27.33
C VAL A 3 -4.51 28.55 27.02
N ASP A 4 -3.67 28.41 28.04
CA ASP A 4 -2.22 28.37 27.94
C ASP A 4 -1.85 27.15 27.09
N THR A 5 -1.78 27.33 25.77
CA THR A 5 -1.55 26.25 24.79
C THR A 5 -0.05 25.99 24.71
N LYS A 6 0.52 25.39 25.76
CA LYS A 6 1.83 24.75 25.62
C LYS A 6 1.72 23.68 24.55
N ALA A 7 2.58 23.76 23.54
CA ALA A 7 2.71 22.75 22.50
C ALA A 7 2.74 21.34 23.11
N PRO A 8 2.02 20.36 22.52
CA PRO A 8 1.96 19.02 23.07
C PRO A 8 3.38 18.43 23.09
N SER A 9 3.75 17.76 24.18
CA SER A 9 5.09 17.20 24.33
C SER A 9 5.04 15.82 24.97
N VAL A 10 5.96 14.96 24.54
CA VAL A 10 6.14 13.59 25.02
C VAL A 10 7.62 13.35 25.25
N THR A 11 7.98 12.63 26.30
CA THR A 11 9.38 12.26 26.55
C THR A 11 9.59 10.81 26.12
N LEU A 12 10.53 10.61 25.20
CA LEU A 12 11.00 9.29 24.78
C LEU A 12 12.41 9.08 25.30
N VAL A 13 12.92 7.85 25.21
CA VAL A 13 14.34 7.56 25.49
C VAL A 13 15.26 8.40 24.58
N GLN A 14 14.79 8.70 23.37
CA GLN A 14 15.51 9.42 22.32
C GLN A 14 15.53 10.95 22.53
N GLY A 15 14.76 11.48 23.49
CA GLY A 15 14.66 12.91 23.75
C GLY A 15 13.24 13.39 24.04
N ARG A 16 13.11 14.70 24.29
CA ARG A 16 11.83 15.38 24.49
C ARG A 16 11.23 15.77 23.13
N VAL A 17 10.17 15.11 22.70
CA VAL A 17 9.46 15.41 21.45
C VAL A 17 8.43 16.51 21.70
N VAL A 18 8.48 17.58 20.90
CA VAL A 18 7.55 18.72 20.99
C VAL A 18 6.79 18.84 19.67
N GLY A 19 5.49 18.55 19.70
CA GLY A 19 4.60 18.56 18.54
C GLY A 19 3.86 19.89 18.35
N THR A 20 2.80 19.83 17.56
CA THR A 20 1.88 20.95 17.28
C THR A 20 0.42 20.51 17.44
N GLN A 21 -0.52 21.46 17.47
CA GLN A 21 -1.96 21.16 17.45
C GLN A 21 -2.56 21.53 16.10
N LEU A 22 -3.35 20.63 15.54
CA LEU A 22 -4.06 20.81 14.28
C LEU A 22 -5.56 21.07 14.56
N LYS A 23 -6.13 22.07 13.89
CA LYS A 23 -7.55 22.47 13.99
C LYS A 23 -8.18 22.72 12.62
N ASP A 24 -7.75 21.98 11.60
CA ASP A 24 -8.17 22.21 10.21
C ASP A 24 -9.58 21.69 9.94
N SER A 25 -10.61 22.50 10.29
CA SER A 25 -12.04 22.15 10.14
C SER A 25 -12.47 20.83 10.82
N PHE A 26 -11.62 20.31 11.71
CA PHE A 26 -11.86 19.10 12.47
C PHE A 26 -12.93 19.30 13.55
N PRO A 27 -13.76 18.27 13.86
CA PRO A 27 -14.73 18.35 14.95
C PRO A 27 -14.05 18.36 16.33
N GLN A 28 -12.74 18.07 16.40
CA GLN A 28 -11.92 18.08 17.61
C GLN A 28 -10.47 18.47 17.31
N LEU A 29 -9.74 18.95 18.31
CA LEU A 29 -8.31 19.25 18.20
C LEU A 29 -7.49 17.96 18.11
N ILE A 30 -6.47 17.96 17.27
CA ILE A 30 -5.52 16.83 17.13
C ILE A 30 -4.12 17.30 17.57
N ASP A 31 -3.53 16.58 18.53
CA ASP A 31 -2.10 16.70 18.79
C ASP A 31 -1.35 15.92 17.69
N ALA A 32 -0.39 16.57 17.03
CA ALA A 32 0.43 16.00 15.97
C ALA A 32 1.92 16.12 16.33
N PHE A 33 2.63 15.00 16.25
CA PHE A 33 4.08 14.93 16.41
C PHE A 33 4.66 14.43 15.10
N LEU A 34 5.13 15.35 14.26
CA LEU A 34 5.53 15.11 12.89
C LEU A 34 7.06 14.98 12.78
N GLY A 35 7.56 14.11 11.90
CA GLY A 35 9.00 13.99 11.66
C GLY A 35 9.83 13.40 12.81
N VAL A 36 9.23 12.61 13.71
CA VAL A 36 9.93 11.97 14.83
C VAL A 36 10.85 10.86 14.30
N PRO A 37 12.18 10.91 14.53
CA PRO A 37 13.08 9.89 14.00
C PRO A 37 12.86 8.55 14.72
N TYR A 38 12.51 7.51 13.97
CA TYR A 38 12.40 6.14 14.52
C TYR A 38 13.69 5.33 14.31
N ALA A 39 14.57 5.80 13.41
CA ALA A 39 15.91 5.27 13.17
C ALA A 39 16.92 6.39 12.90
N LEU A 40 18.22 6.09 13.01
CA LEU A 40 19.27 6.99 12.55
C LEU A 40 19.19 7.19 11.02
N PRO A 41 19.55 8.39 10.51
CA PRO A 41 19.52 8.69 9.09
C PRO A 41 20.34 7.68 8.27
N PRO A 42 19.79 6.99 7.25
CA PRO A 42 20.49 5.98 6.46
C PRO A 42 21.39 6.59 5.38
N VAL A 43 22.18 7.59 5.76
CA VAL A 43 23.07 8.39 4.89
C VAL A 43 24.53 7.95 5.02
N GLY A 44 25.35 8.29 4.02
CA GLY A 44 26.78 7.99 4.01
C GLY A 44 27.03 6.49 4.12
N ASP A 45 27.87 6.06 5.08
CA ASP A 45 28.15 4.64 5.27
C ASP A 45 26.93 3.82 5.71
N ARG A 46 25.87 4.45 6.24
CA ARG A 46 24.59 3.76 6.56
C ARG A 46 23.70 3.55 5.33
N ARG A 47 24.03 4.12 4.17
CA ARG A 47 23.35 3.81 2.91
C ARG A 47 23.55 2.33 2.59
N PHE A 48 22.49 1.67 2.14
CA PHE A 48 22.49 0.21 1.90
C PHE A 48 22.98 -0.57 3.13
N ARG A 49 22.41 -0.26 4.31
CA ARG A 49 22.56 -1.03 5.54
C ARG A 49 21.22 -1.13 6.28
N PRO A 50 21.01 -2.13 7.15
CA PRO A 50 19.87 -2.15 8.07
C PRO A 50 19.76 -0.85 8.89
N ALA A 51 18.53 -0.48 9.25
CA ALA A 51 18.27 0.69 10.09
C ALA A 51 18.89 0.52 11.49
N PHE A 52 19.39 1.61 12.06
CA PHE A 52 19.96 1.64 13.41
C PHE A 52 19.05 2.41 14.34
N LYS A 53 18.90 1.91 15.56
CA LYS A 53 18.10 2.57 16.61
C LYS A 53 18.68 3.95 16.93
N VAL A 54 17.80 4.94 17.12
CA VAL A 54 18.21 6.26 17.64
C VAL A 54 18.70 6.10 19.08
N PRO A 55 19.93 6.55 19.41
CA PRO A 55 20.46 6.50 20.78
C PRO A 55 19.63 7.31 21.77
N SER A 56 19.83 7.05 23.07
CA SER A 56 19.24 7.89 24.11
C SER A 56 19.81 9.29 24.06
N SER A 57 18.96 10.30 24.21
CA SER A 57 19.38 11.71 24.32
C SER A 57 18.48 12.49 25.27
N SER A 58 19.00 13.60 25.80
CA SER A 58 18.24 14.62 26.53
C SER A 58 17.78 15.78 25.64
N ASP A 59 18.13 15.73 24.35
CA ASP A 59 17.83 16.80 23.40
C ASP A 59 16.32 16.94 23.16
N THR A 60 15.93 18.12 22.68
CA THR A 60 14.55 18.37 22.24
C THR A 60 14.45 18.09 20.75
N ILE A 61 13.45 17.28 20.37
CA ILE A 61 13.09 16.98 19.00
C ILE A 61 11.91 17.89 18.64
N ASP A 62 12.14 18.84 17.72
CA ASP A 62 11.06 19.61 17.11
C ASP A 62 10.28 18.73 16.14
N ALA A 63 9.06 18.40 16.54
CA ALA A 63 8.14 17.56 15.79
C ALA A 63 6.92 18.36 15.31
N SER A 64 7.10 19.65 15.01
CA SER A 64 6.05 20.52 14.49
C SER A 64 5.79 20.39 12.98
N ASN A 65 6.72 19.78 12.24
CA ASN A 65 6.69 19.65 10.78
C ASN A 65 7.02 18.23 10.32
N TYR A 66 6.47 17.83 9.17
CA TYR A 66 6.84 16.54 8.55
C TYR A 66 8.35 16.48 8.26
N GLY A 67 8.94 15.31 8.52
CA GLY A 67 10.28 15.00 8.06
C GLY A 67 10.35 14.85 6.53
N PRO A 68 11.57 14.82 5.95
CA PRO A 68 11.75 14.61 4.51
C PRO A 68 11.14 13.29 4.02
N ALA A 69 10.61 13.29 2.79
CA ALA A 69 10.24 12.07 2.10
C ALA A 69 11.49 11.33 1.61
N ALA A 70 11.39 10.02 1.48
CA ALA A 70 12.43 9.22 0.86
C ALA A 70 12.66 9.66 -0.60
N PRO A 71 13.90 9.65 -1.13
CA PRO A 71 14.17 10.15 -2.47
C PRO A 71 13.58 9.22 -3.54
N GLY A 72 12.75 9.78 -4.42
CA GLY A 72 12.08 9.04 -5.50
C GLY A 72 11.19 9.96 -6.33
N LYS A 73 10.46 9.42 -7.31
CA LYS A 73 9.49 10.24 -8.06
C LYS A 73 8.23 10.44 -7.21
N ALA A 74 7.67 11.65 -7.19
CA ALA A 74 6.39 11.89 -6.51
C ALA A 74 5.29 11.03 -7.15
N LEU A 75 4.43 10.39 -6.34
CA LEU A 75 3.34 9.56 -6.83
C LEU A 75 2.06 10.36 -7.10
N LEU A 76 1.69 11.25 -6.18
CA LEU A 76 0.44 12.02 -6.23
C LEU A 76 0.71 13.51 -6.36
N SER A 77 -0.12 14.17 -7.16
CA SER A 77 -0.20 15.61 -7.28
C SER A 77 -1.29 16.12 -6.32
N GLY A 78 -0.96 16.45 -5.06
CA GLY A 78 -1.99 16.98 -4.15
C GLY A 78 -1.69 17.00 -2.64
N GLY A 79 -0.60 16.38 -2.17
CA GLY A 79 -0.17 16.49 -0.77
C GLY A 79 0.83 17.62 -0.52
N PRO A 80 1.21 17.89 0.75
CA PRO A 80 2.31 18.80 1.04
C PRO A 80 3.57 18.32 0.30
N LYS A 81 4.19 19.22 -0.46
CA LYS A 81 5.45 18.93 -1.16
C LYS A 81 6.55 18.81 -0.12
N LEU A 82 6.90 17.58 0.23
CA LEU A 82 8.00 17.30 1.15
C LEU A 82 9.33 17.45 0.42
N VAL A 83 10.33 17.97 1.15
CA VAL A 83 11.73 17.87 0.74
C VAL A 83 12.10 16.39 0.66
N GLN A 84 12.92 16.02 -0.32
CA GLN A 84 13.43 14.67 -0.46
C GLN A 84 14.83 14.57 0.12
N SER A 85 15.05 13.55 0.95
CA SER A 85 16.34 13.29 1.58
C SER A 85 16.47 11.81 1.90
N GLU A 86 17.68 11.26 1.84
CA GLU A 86 17.95 9.93 2.38
C GLU A 86 17.72 9.88 3.89
N ASP A 87 17.86 11.02 4.58
CA ASP A 87 17.40 11.19 5.95
C ASP A 87 15.87 11.29 6.01
N CYS A 88 15.22 10.15 5.85
CA CYS A 88 13.77 10.04 5.74
C CYS A 88 13.13 9.13 6.77
N LEU A 89 13.87 8.37 7.59
CA LEU A 89 13.33 7.38 8.53
C LEU A 89 12.68 8.04 9.77
N THR A 90 11.55 8.69 9.50
CA THR A 90 10.76 9.47 10.45
C THR A 90 9.31 9.02 10.45
N ALA A 91 8.66 9.19 11.60
CA ALA A 91 7.27 8.85 11.88
C ALA A 91 6.49 10.10 12.28
N ASN A 92 5.19 10.06 12.07
CA ASN A 92 4.24 11.10 12.37
C ASN A 92 3.12 10.49 13.21
N ILE A 93 2.85 11.06 14.38
CA ILE A 93 1.89 10.53 15.35
C ILE A 93 0.74 11.53 15.50
N PHE A 94 -0.49 11.04 15.40
CA PHE A 94 -1.72 11.82 15.50
C PHE A 94 -2.61 11.24 16.59
N ARG A 95 -3.12 12.08 17.49
CA ARG A 95 -4.08 11.68 18.52
C ARG A 95 -5.06 12.81 18.86
N PRO A 96 -6.25 12.51 19.40
CA PRO A 96 -7.12 13.54 19.97
C PRO A 96 -6.43 14.32 21.10
N ALA A 97 -6.51 15.66 21.05
CA ALA A 97 -5.88 16.51 22.06
C ALA A 97 -6.49 16.29 23.46
N GLY A 98 -5.65 16.37 24.49
CA GLY A 98 -6.08 16.26 25.89
C GLY A 98 -6.39 14.84 26.38
N LYS A 99 -6.08 13.79 25.60
CA LYS A 99 -6.26 12.37 25.97
C LYS A 99 -5.00 11.70 26.52
N ASN A 100 -4.12 12.45 27.19
CA ASN A 100 -2.75 12.02 27.48
C ASN A 100 -2.60 11.06 28.67
N ASP A 101 -3.56 11.02 29.61
CA ASP A 101 -3.19 10.55 30.96
C ASP A 101 -3.66 9.15 31.37
N THR A 102 -4.55 8.45 30.65
CA THR A 102 -5.04 7.12 31.14
C THR A 102 -5.56 6.12 30.10
N GLY A 103 -5.72 6.47 28.82
CA GLY A 103 -6.34 5.57 27.84
C GLY A 103 -5.33 4.72 27.10
N LYS A 104 -5.41 3.38 27.21
CA LYS A 104 -4.77 2.44 26.28
C LYS A 104 -5.57 2.44 24.96
N LEU A 105 -5.30 3.39 24.07
CA LEU A 105 -6.06 3.55 22.83
C LEU A 105 -5.60 2.56 21.74
N PRO A 106 -6.50 2.04 20.89
CA PRO A 106 -6.11 1.32 19.68
C PRO A 106 -5.14 2.14 18.82
N ILE A 107 -4.29 1.46 18.06
CA ILE A 107 -3.30 2.10 17.18
C ILE A 107 -3.57 1.72 15.72
N ALA A 108 -3.49 2.70 14.82
CA ALA A 108 -3.48 2.47 13.38
C ALA A 108 -2.12 2.90 12.79
N VAL A 109 -1.43 2.02 12.08
CA VAL A 109 -0.15 2.33 11.42
C VAL A 109 -0.35 2.31 9.90
N TYR A 110 -0.18 3.47 9.26
CA TYR A 110 -0.32 3.66 7.81
C TYR A 110 0.98 3.32 7.09
N LEU A 111 0.91 2.36 6.15
CA LEU A 111 1.99 2.02 5.23
C LEU A 111 1.66 2.60 3.84
N HIS A 112 2.43 3.61 3.41
CA HIS A 112 2.17 4.26 2.12
C HIS A 112 2.50 3.34 0.93
N GLY A 113 1.75 3.52 -0.16
CA GLY A 113 1.98 2.87 -1.45
C GLY A 113 3.06 3.54 -2.31
N GLY A 114 3.04 3.26 -3.62
CA GLY A 114 3.94 3.86 -4.61
C GLY A 114 4.92 2.90 -5.28
N ALA A 115 4.48 1.65 -5.52
CA ALA A 115 5.26 0.63 -6.24
C ALA A 115 6.66 0.37 -5.65
N PHE A 116 6.86 0.62 -4.34
CA PHE A 116 8.15 0.58 -3.65
C PHE A 116 9.21 1.54 -4.20
N ASN A 117 8.85 2.47 -5.09
CA ASN A 117 9.77 3.37 -5.80
C ASN A 117 9.42 4.86 -5.62
N ARG A 118 8.24 5.12 -5.04
CA ARG A 118 7.60 6.42 -4.92
C ARG A 118 6.78 6.46 -3.63
N GLY A 119 6.27 7.64 -3.30
CA GLY A 119 5.33 7.84 -2.19
C GLY A 119 5.96 8.40 -0.92
N SER A 120 5.11 8.73 0.06
CA SER A 120 5.53 9.28 1.35
C SER A 120 4.45 9.14 2.43
N ALA A 121 4.85 9.34 3.68
CA ALA A 121 3.99 9.36 4.86
C ALA A 121 2.84 10.39 4.83
N ALA A 122 2.92 11.39 3.94
CA ALA A 122 1.97 12.50 3.84
C ALA A 122 0.92 12.30 2.72
N MET A 123 0.89 11.12 2.08
CA MET A 123 -0.11 10.80 1.05
C MET A 123 -1.52 10.60 1.60
N HIS A 124 -1.65 10.31 2.90
CA HIS A 124 -2.90 10.04 3.58
C HIS A 124 -3.16 11.12 4.63
N ASN A 125 -4.37 11.70 4.63
CA ASN A 125 -4.78 12.71 5.61
C ASN A 125 -5.15 12.04 6.95
N THR A 126 -4.13 11.48 7.59
CA THR A 126 -4.24 10.68 8.82
C THR A 126 -4.83 11.50 9.97
N ALA A 127 -4.50 12.79 10.06
CA ALA A 127 -5.08 13.69 11.05
C ALA A 127 -6.60 13.80 10.91
N SER A 128 -7.11 13.94 9.67
CA SER A 128 -8.53 13.97 9.37
C SER A 128 -9.21 12.65 9.78
N MET A 129 -8.61 11.50 9.47
CA MET A 129 -9.14 10.20 9.87
C MET A 129 -9.26 10.06 11.40
N VAL A 130 -8.27 10.51 12.16
CA VAL A 130 -8.33 10.51 13.64
C VAL A 130 -9.39 11.48 14.15
N ALA A 131 -9.45 12.68 13.56
CA ALA A 131 -10.37 13.74 13.99
C ALA A 131 -11.83 13.37 13.81
N TRP A 132 -12.18 12.68 12.73
CA TRP A 132 -13.55 12.32 12.42
C TRP A 132 -14.01 10.99 13.05
N SER A 133 -13.12 10.25 13.70
CA SER A 133 -13.47 8.96 14.31
C SER A 133 -14.44 9.08 15.50
N GLU A 134 -15.41 8.18 15.56
CA GLU A 134 -16.38 8.06 16.67
C GLU A 134 -15.72 7.53 17.95
N CYS A 135 -14.80 6.58 17.79
CA CYS A 135 -14.00 6.02 18.88
C CYS A 135 -12.55 6.52 18.76
N PRO A 136 -11.93 6.99 19.86
CA PRO A 136 -10.57 7.52 19.81
C PRO A 136 -9.55 6.42 19.52
N PHE A 137 -8.56 6.72 18.68
CA PHE A 137 -7.38 5.90 18.44
C PHE A 137 -6.15 6.79 18.18
N VAL A 138 -4.95 6.21 18.29
CA VAL A 138 -3.69 6.87 17.91
C VAL A 138 -3.30 6.39 16.51
N ALA A 139 -2.93 7.30 15.62
CA ALA A 139 -2.48 6.93 14.29
C ALA A 139 -1.00 7.26 14.09
N VAL A 140 -0.31 6.42 13.33
CA VAL A 140 1.10 6.60 12.94
C VAL A 140 1.19 6.53 11.43
N SER A 141 1.72 7.56 10.77
CA SER A 141 2.19 7.46 9.39
C SER A 141 3.71 7.62 9.37
N PHE A 142 4.41 7.03 8.41
CA PHE A 142 5.87 7.04 8.41
C PHE A 142 6.44 6.84 7.00
N ASN A 143 7.70 7.19 6.83
CA ASN A 143 8.46 6.92 5.61
C ASN A 143 9.35 5.68 5.82
N TYR A 144 9.54 4.90 4.78
CA TYR A 144 10.55 3.83 4.69
C TYR A 144 11.36 4.00 3.40
N ARG A 145 12.55 3.40 3.30
CA ARG A 145 13.34 3.52 2.07
C ARG A 145 12.62 2.86 0.89
N ILE A 146 12.68 3.54 -0.25
CA ILE A 146 12.09 3.14 -1.54
C ILE A 146 13.19 3.06 -2.61
N GLY A 147 12.85 2.55 -3.78
CA GLY A 147 13.72 2.40 -4.95
C GLY A 147 14.96 1.58 -4.62
N ALA A 148 16.08 1.89 -5.26
CA ALA A 148 17.33 1.19 -5.03
C ALA A 148 17.80 1.27 -3.56
N LEU A 149 17.50 2.39 -2.87
CA LEU A 149 17.91 2.59 -1.48
C LEU A 149 17.24 1.61 -0.50
N GLY A 150 16.02 1.16 -0.81
CA GLY A 150 15.25 0.21 0.01
C GLY A 150 15.17 -1.20 -0.56
N PHE A 151 15.29 -1.36 -1.88
CA PHE A 151 14.97 -2.59 -2.59
C PHE A 151 15.93 -2.79 -3.76
N LEU A 152 17.18 -3.20 -3.52
CA LEU A 152 18.15 -3.48 -4.58
C LEU A 152 18.42 -4.99 -4.66
N PRO A 153 17.56 -5.80 -5.27
CA PRO A 153 17.73 -7.26 -5.29
C PRO A 153 18.86 -7.68 -6.24
N SER A 154 19.73 -8.56 -5.75
CA SER A 154 20.71 -9.32 -6.53
C SER A 154 21.34 -10.40 -5.65
N SER A 155 22.07 -11.32 -6.24
CA SER A 155 22.89 -12.29 -5.53
C SER A 155 23.96 -11.62 -4.65
N LEU A 156 24.50 -10.49 -5.10
CA LEU A 156 25.45 -9.70 -4.30
C LEU A 156 24.77 -9.06 -3.09
N SER A 157 23.57 -8.48 -3.28
CA SER A 157 22.80 -7.92 -2.17
C SER A 157 22.43 -8.98 -1.13
N GLN A 158 22.14 -10.22 -1.54
CA GLN A 158 21.96 -11.35 -0.62
C GLN A 158 23.22 -11.64 0.19
N LYS A 159 24.39 -11.73 -0.47
CA LYS A 159 25.68 -12.04 0.16
C LYS A 159 26.06 -11.00 1.23
N GLU A 160 25.70 -9.74 1.00
CA GLU A 160 25.96 -8.62 1.92
C GLU A 160 24.84 -8.45 2.99
N GLY A 161 23.75 -9.22 2.91
CA GLY A 161 22.61 -9.11 3.84
C GLY A 161 21.79 -7.83 3.66
N LEU A 162 21.68 -7.33 2.43
CA LEU A 162 21.11 -6.02 2.08
C LEU A 162 19.76 -6.10 1.33
N LEU A 163 19.13 -7.27 1.31
CA LEU A 163 17.80 -7.42 0.71
C LEU A 163 16.69 -6.83 1.57
N ASN A 164 15.63 -6.35 0.89
CA ASN A 164 14.39 -5.90 1.50
C ASN A 164 14.57 -4.82 2.58
N LEU A 165 15.57 -3.93 2.46
CA LEU A 165 15.84 -2.88 3.45
C LEU A 165 14.62 -2.00 3.73
N GLY A 166 13.79 -1.71 2.73
CA GLY A 166 12.53 -0.98 2.92
C GLY A 166 11.52 -1.74 3.78
N LEU A 167 11.39 -3.07 3.65
CA LEU A 167 10.56 -3.85 4.58
C LEU A 167 11.20 -3.94 5.97
N ARG A 168 12.53 -4.00 6.05
CA ARG A 168 13.28 -3.98 7.33
C ARG A 168 13.06 -2.65 8.07
N ASP A 169 13.00 -1.53 7.36
CA ASP A 169 12.66 -0.22 7.92
C ASP A 169 11.25 -0.23 8.53
N GLN A 170 10.28 -0.84 7.84
CA GLN A 170 8.93 -0.98 8.36
C GLN A 170 8.90 -1.85 9.63
N VAL A 171 9.62 -2.97 9.67
CA VAL A 171 9.75 -3.78 10.91
C VAL A 171 10.39 -2.97 12.03
N HIS A 172 11.42 -2.17 11.72
CA HIS A 172 12.08 -1.31 12.70
C HIS A 172 11.13 -0.24 13.27
N LEU A 173 10.28 0.36 12.43
CA LEU A 173 9.22 1.23 12.90
C LEU A 173 8.22 0.48 13.79
N LEU A 174 7.77 -0.71 13.40
CA LEU A 174 6.81 -1.48 14.21
C LEU A 174 7.39 -1.82 15.59
N GLN A 175 8.69 -2.12 15.67
CA GLN A 175 9.40 -2.27 16.95
C GLN A 175 9.43 -0.94 17.72
N TRP A 176 9.72 0.18 17.06
CA TRP A 176 9.67 1.50 17.68
C TRP A 176 8.26 1.84 18.22
N VAL A 177 7.20 1.47 17.50
CA VAL A 177 5.81 1.61 17.95
C VAL A 177 5.59 0.81 19.24
N GLN A 178 5.98 -0.47 19.26
CA GLN A 178 5.85 -1.31 20.46
C GLN A 178 6.55 -0.70 21.69
N GLU A 179 7.72 -0.10 21.50
CA GLU A 179 8.52 0.50 22.58
C GLU A 179 8.01 1.88 23.03
N ASN A 180 7.46 2.70 22.13
CA ASN A 180 7.29 4.14 22.37
C ASN A 180 5.85 4.63 22.37
N ILE A 181 4.93 3.94 21.70
CA ILE A 181 3.58 4.47 21.42
C ILE A 181 2.73 4.67 22.68
N ALA A 182 3.04 3.93 23.76
CA ALA A 182 2.40 4.11 25.06
C ALA A 182 2.59 5.53 25.62
N ASN A 183 3.73 6.17 25.35
CA ASN A 183 3.98 7.56 25.75
C ASN A 183 3.10 8.56 24.99
N PHE A 184 2.53 8.14 23.85
CA PHE A 184 1.55 8.90 23.08
C PHE A 184 0.10 8.53 23.43
N GLY A 185 -0.12 7.57 24.34
CA GLY A 185 -1.46 7.08 24.74
C GLY A 185 -1.95 5.88 23.91
N GLY A 186 -1.09 5.25 23.11
CA GLY A 186 -1.44 4.05 22.37
C GLY A 186 -1.27 2.76 23.20
N ASP A 187 -2.02 1.72 22.85
CA ASP A 187 -1.86 0.37 23.38
C ASP A 187 -1.04 -0.52 22.44
N PRO A 188 0.23 -0.83 22.76
CA PRO A 188 1.07 -1.66 21.90
C PRO A 188 0.50 -3.07 21.65
N SER A 189 -0.43 -3.54 22.50
CA SER A 189 -1.15 -4.80 22.33
C SER A 189 -2.39 -4.71 21.43
N ASN A 190 -2.62 -3.56 20.80
CA ASN A 190 -3.82 -3.30 19.98
C ASN A 190 -3.48 -2.48 18.72
N VAL A 191 -2.60 -3.03 17.89
CA VAL A 191 -2.07 -2.39 16.67
C VAL A 191 -2.75 -2.93 15.41
N THR A 192 -3.31 -2.04 14.60
CA THR A 192 -3.86 -2.34 13.27
C THR A 192 -2.92 -1.75 12.20
N LEU A 193 -2.43 -2.57 11.28
CA LEU A 193 -1.73 -2.08 10.10
C LEU A 193 -2.75 -1.75 9.01
N PHE A 194 -2.60 -0.63 8.32
CA PHE A 194 -3.41 -0.32 7.15
C PHE A 194 -2.56 0.32 6.06
N GLY A 195 -2.92 0.10 4.81
CA GLY A 195 -2.14 0.62 3.71
C GLY A 195 -2.64 0.14 2.37
N LEU A 196 -2.17 0.84 1.36
CA LEU A 196 -2.67 0.77 -0.01
C LEU A 196 -1.55 0.36 -0.96
N SER A 197 -1.88 -0.43 -1.99
CA SER A 197 -0.95 -0.75 -3.08
C SER A 197 0.33 -1.41 -2.54
N ALA A 198 1.53 -0.89 -2.83
CA ALA A 198 2.78 -1.37 -2.25
C ALA A 198 2.80 -1.40 -0.71
N GLY A 199 2.05 -0.53 -0.03
CA GLY A 199 1.84 -0.59 1.41
C GLY A 199 1.04 -1.84 1.81
N ALA A 200 -0.04 -2.12 1.10
CA ALA A 200 -0.84 -3.33 1.26
C ALA A 200 -0.04 -4.61 0.97
N HIS A 201 0.81 -4.61 -0.07
CA HIS A 201 1.75 -5.71 -0.35
C HIS A 201 2.69 -5.93 0.83
N SER A 202 3.23 -4.84 1.40
CA SER A 202 4.12 -4.91 2.56
C SER A 202 3.41 -5.52 3.77
N ILE A 203 2.17 -5.09 4.05
CA ILE A 203 1.34 -5.68 5.12
C ILE A 203 1.13 -7.17 4.87
N GLY A 204 0.87 -7.56 3.62
CA GLY A 204 0.81 -8.95 3.21
C GLY A 204 2.09 -9.72 3.55
N HIS A 205 3.26 -9.16 3.26
CA HIS A 205 4.53 -9.82 3.60
C HIS A 205 4.75 -9.91 5.12
N HIS A 206 4.41 -8.88 5.89
CA HIS A 206 4.44 -8.95 7.36
C HIS A 206 3.44 -9.96 7.93
N LEU A 207 2.28 -10.12 7.28
CA LEU A 207 1.28 -11.13 7.63
C LEU A 207 1.85 -12.55 7.46
N LEU A 208 2.61 -12.79 6.40
CA LEU A 208 3.22 -14.09 6.11
C LEU A 208 4.59 -14.31 6.79
N ASN A 209 5.19 -13.26 7.36
CA ASN A 209 6.39 -13.36 8.19
C ASN A 209 6.04 -13.88 9.58
N TYR A 210 5.74 -15.18 9.66
CA TYR A 210 5.32 -15.85 10.87
C TYR A 210 6.48 -16.60 11.53
N ASP A 211 6.59 -16.44 12.84
CA ASP A 211 7.51 -17.15 13.71
C ASP A 211 6.70 -17.68 14.90
N GLU A 212 6.64 -19.00 15.08
CA GLU A 212 5.84 -19.63 16.13
C GLU A 212 6.31 -19.27 17.55
N HIS A 213 7.53 -18.74 17.68
CA HIS A 213 8.13 -18.35 18.96
C HIS A 213 8.02 -16.85 19.24
N LYS A 214 7.47 -16.04 18.32
CA LYS A 214 7.35 -14.59 18.49
C LYS A 214 5.91 -14.14 18.22
N ALA A 215 5.38 -13.33 19.12
CA ALA A 215 4.12 -12.64 18.86
C ALA A 215 4.31 -11.63 17.71
N PRO A 216 3.33 -11.46 16.81
CA PRO A 216 3.38 -10.42 15.80
C PRO A 216 3.38 -9.03 16.43
N LEU A 217 3.94 -8.06 15.73
CA LEU A 217 3.96 -6.64 16.15
C LEU A 217 2.62 -5.92 15.88
N PHE A 218 1.62 -6.66 15.38
CA PHE A 218 0.31 -6.18 14.99
C PHE A 218 -0.77 -7.23 15.30
N HIS A 219 -2.01 -6.78 15.35
CA HIS A 219 -3.16 -7.53 15.85
C HIS A 219 -4.32 -7.55 14.86
N ARG A 220 -4.31 -6.67 13.84
CA ARG A 220 -5.27 -6.60 12.73
C ARG A 220 -4.61 -6.00 11.49
N VAL A 221 -5.18 -6.23 10.32
CA VAL A 221 -4.70 -5.66 9.07
C VAL A 221 -5.83 -5.16 8.18
N ILE A 222 -5.63 -4.03 7.52
CA ILE A 222 -6.43 -3.52 6.40
C ILE A 222 -5.52 -3.49 5.16
N ILE A 223 -5.86 -4.27 4.14
CA ILE A 223 -5.04 -4.50 2.96
C ILE A 223 -5.79 -4.00 1.73
N GLU A 224 -5.50 -2.77 1.31
CA GLU A 224 -6.25 -2.08 0.26
C GLU A 224 -5.55 -2.20 -1.10
N SER A 225 -6.24 -2.76 -2.10
CA SER A 225 -5.73 -2.92 -3.47
C SER A 225 -4.32 -3.52 -3.51
N GLY A 226 -4.14 -4.66 -2.84
CA GLY A 226 -2.87 -5.36 -2.77
C GLY A 226 -2.94 -6.66 -1.97
N ALA A 227 -1.90 -7.48 -2.08
CA ALA A 227 -1.78 -8.77 -1.41
C ALA A 227 -0.32 -9.24 -1.43
N PRO A 228 0.08 -10.21 -0.60
CA PRO A 228 1.42 -10.78 -0.67
C PRO A 228 1.67 -11.59 -1.96
N THR A 229 0.61 -11.94 -2.69
CA THR A 229 0.68 -12.63 -4.00
C THR A 229 0.39 -11.71 -5.19
N SER A 230 0.20 -10.41 -4.95
CA SER A 230 -0.05 -9.43 -6.00
C SER A 230 1.15 -9.26 -6.92
N ARG A 231 0.87 -9.25 -8.23
CA ARG A 231 1.88 -9.16 -9.30
C ARG A 231 2.86 -10.34 -9.21
N ALA A 232 4.16 -10.06 -9.12
CA ALA A 232 5.22 -11.06 -9.05
C ALA A 232 6.08 -10.84 -7.80
N VAL A 233 6.37 -11.93 -7.09
CA VAL A 233 7.27 -11.96 -5.92
C VAL A 233 8.30 -13.04 -6.15
N ARG A 234 9.44 -12.64 -6.70
CA ARG A 234 10.47 -13.55 -7.21
C ARG A 234 11.61 -13.73 -6.20
N PRO A 235 12.40 -14.80 -6.32
CA PRO A 235 13.68 -14.93 -5.61
C PRO A 235 14.64 -13.79 -5.94
N TYR A 236 15.50 -13.41 -5.00
CA TYR A 236 16.47 -12.31 -5.17
C TYR A 236 17.41 -12.47 -6.39
N ASN A 237 17.67 -13.71 -6.81
CA ASN A 237 18.54 -14.08 -7.92
C ASN A 237 17.78 -14.36 -9.23
N ALA A 238 16.50 -13.99 -9.30
CA ALA A 238 15.75 -14.07 -10.54
C ALA A 238 16.45 -13.29 -11.65
N LYS A 239 16.42 -13.77 -12.89
CA LYS A 239 17.19 -13.17 -14.00
C LYS A 239 16.88 -11.68 -14.17
N VAL A 240 15.60 -11.31 -14.03
CA VAL A 240 15.16 -9.91 -14.13
C VAL A 240 15.80 -9.00 -13.08
N HIS A 241 16.06 -9.50 -11.87
CA HIS A 241 16.69 -8.72 -10.81
C HIS A 241 18.20 -8.56 -11.03
N GLU A 242 18.88 -9.61 -11.51
CA GLU A 242 20.29 -9.51 -11.89
C GLU A 242 20.50 -8.53 -13.07
N ASP A 243 19.61 -8.58 -14.08
CA ASP A 243 19.65 -7.64 -15.21
C ASP A 243 19.40 -6.19 -14.73
N GLN A 244 18.43 -5.97 -13.84
CA GLN A 244 18.13 -4.66 -13.25
C GLN A 244 19.26 -4.14 -12.37
N PHE A 245 19.93 -5.01 -11.62
CA PHE A 245 21.09 -4.66 -10.81
C PHE A 245 22.27 -4.24 -11.69
N ALA A 246 22.55 -4.99 -12.76
CA ALA A 246 23.58 -4.64 -13.73
C ALA A 246 23.29 -3.30 -14.44
N ASP A 247 22.03 -3.07 -14.80
CA ASP A 247 21.58 -1.78 -15.33
C ASP A 247 21.83 -0.65 -14.33
N PHE A 248 21.46 -0.84 -13.06
CA PHE A 248 21.68 0.14 -12.01
C PHE A 248 23.17 0.46 -11.81
N LEU A 249 24.04 -0.56 -11.78
CA LEU A 249 25.50 -0.38 -11.69
C LEU A 249 26.05 0.43 -12.87
N ARG A 250 25.54 0.20 -14.08
CA ARG A 250 25.91 0.98 -15.26
C ARG A 250 25.42 2.43 -15.17
N GLU A 251 24.18 2.65 -14.73
CA GLU A 251 23.59 3.99 -14.60
C GLU A 251 24.31 4.85 -13.54
N VAL A 252 24.81 4.24 -12.45
CA VAL A 252 25.63 4.96 -11.45
C VAL A 252 27.09 5.13 -11.86
N GLY A 253 27.52 4.54 -12.99
CA GLY A 253 28.90 4.59 -13.47
C GLY A 253 29.87 3.73 -12.67
N CYS A 254 29.41 2.58 -12.14
CA CYS A 254 30.28 1.61 -11.49
C CYS A 254 31.31 1.05 -12.49
N PRO A 255 32.62 1.09 -12.19
CA PRO A 255 33.64 0.48 -13.05
C PRO A 255 33.38 -1.02 -13.24
N ALA A 256 33.49 -1.49 -14.49
CA ALA A 256 33.16 -2.88 -14.85
C ALA A 256 34.15 -3.91 -14.27
N ASP A 257 35.36 -3.47 -13.94
CA ASP A 257 36.43 -4.26 -13.33
C ASP A 257 36.53 -4.08 -11.81
N LEU A 258 35.59 -3.34 -11.19
CA LEU A 258 35.57 -3.14 -9.75
C LEU A 258 35.34 -4.50 -9.04
N PRO A 259 36.21 -4.89 -8.08
CA PRO A 259 36.00 -6.11 -7.31
C PRO A 259 34.64 -6.12 -6.62
N GLU A 260 33.99 -7.28 -6.56
CA GLU A 260 32.64 -7.43 -6.00
C GLU A 260 32.51 -6.83 -4.58
N ALA A 261 33.52 -7.03 -3.73
CA ALA A 261 33.56 -6.51 -2.35
C ALA A 261 33.62 -4.97 -2.27
N GLU A 262 34.02 -4.28 -3.34
CA GLU A 262 34.14 -2.83 -3.41
C GLU A 262 32.89 -2.15 -4.02
N ILE A 263 31.94 -2.92 -4.55
CA ILE A 263 30.73 -2.38 -5.20
C ILE A 263 29.88 -1.58 -4.21
N PHE A 264 29.50 -2.13 -3.06
CA PHE A 264 28.71 -1.37 -2.08
C PHE A 264 29.48 -0.21 -1.43
N PRO A 265 30.77 -0.34 -1.08
CA PRO A 265 31.62 0.81 -0.73
C PRO A 265 31.58 1.92 -1.79
N PHE A 266 31.71 1.58 -3.07
CA PHE A 266 31.57 2.53 -4.17
C PHE A 266 30.20 3.21 -4.16
N LEU A 267 29.10 2.43 -4.13
CA LEU A 267 27.73 2.94 -4.09
C LEU A 267 27.45 3.85 -2.89
N ARG A 268 28.05 3.58 -1.73
CA ARG A 268 27.95 4.44 -0.53
C ARG A 268 28.71 5.75 -0.66
N SER A 269 29.79 5.78 -1.44
CA SER A 269 30.60 6.99 -1.66
C SER A 269 29.98 7.99 -2.64
N LEU A 270 29.03 7.54 -3.47
CA LEU A 270 28.40 8.39 -4.47
C LEU A 270 27.52 9.50 -3.86
N PRO A 271 27.39 10.66 -4.53
CA PRO A 271 26.36 11.65 -4.19
C PRO A 271 24.96 11.03 -4.23
N SER A 272 24.09 11.44 -3.30
CA SER A 272 22.70 10.97 -3.23
C SER A 272 21.97 11.10 -4.58
N LEU A 273 22.16 12.24 -5.25
CA LEU A 273 21.51 12.53 -6.53
C LEU A 273 21.95 11.57 -7.65
N THR A 274 23.20 11.10 -7.65
CA THR A 274 23.67 10.12 -8.63
C THR A 274 22.91 8.79 -8.48
N VAL A 275 22.77 8.32 -7.24
CA VAL A 275 22.05 7.09 -6.91
C VAL A 275 20.56 7.22 -7.27
N THR A 276 19.94 8.36 -6.95
CA THR A 276 18.50 8.56 -7.13
C THR A 276 18.11 8.88 -8.58
N ASN A 277 19.02 9.43 -9.38
CA ASN A 277 18.83 9.53 -10.83
C ASN A 277 18.94 8.15 -11.49
N ALA A 278 19.93 7.35 -11.10
CA ALA A 278 20.10 5.99 -11.63
C ALA A 278 18.90 5.08 -11.32
N GLN A 279 18.38 5.10 -10.08
CA GLN A 279 17.16 4.32 -9.78
C GLN A 279 15.97 4.79 -10.63
N THR A 280 15.85 6.09 -10.92
CA THR A 280 14.73 6.62 -11.72
C THR A 280 14.86 6.14 -13.16
N ALA A 281 16.06 6.20 -13.73
CA ALA A 281 16.33 5.72 -15.09
C ALA A 281 16.01 4.22 -15.24
N VAL A 282 16.48 3.39 -14.30
CA VAL A 282 16.19 1.95 -14.31
C VAL A 282 14.70 1.68 -14.12
N PHE A 283 14.02 2.35 -13.17
CA PHE A 283 12.58 2.17 -13.00
C PHE A 283 11.81 2.51 -14.28
N ASP A 284 12.10 3.66 -14.89
CA ASP A 284 11.42 4.12 -16.10
C ASP A 284 11.70 3.21 -17.31
N LYS A 285 12.90 2.61 -17.41
CA LYS A 285 13.23 1.60 -18.44
C LYS A 285 12.32 0.37 -18.36
N TYR A 286 12.02 -0.13 -17.17
CA TYR A 286 11.21 -1.33 -16.98
C TYR A 286 9.70 -1.06 -16.85
N ASN A 287 9.31 0.20 -16.61
CA ASN A 287 7.92 0.60 -16.38
C ASN A 287 6.94 0.22 -17.52
N PRO A 288 7.24 0.39 -18.81
CA PRO A 288 6.32 0.02 -19.89
C PRO A 288 5.94 -1.47 -19.90
N SER A 289 6.84 -2.35 -19.48
CA SER A 289 6.58 -3.80 -19.39
C SER A 289 5.98 -4.23 -18.05
N LEU A 290 5.81 -3.30 -17.10
CA LEU A 290 5.36 -3.54 -15.72
C LEU A 290 6.18 -4.57 -14.93
N ARG A 291 7.37 -4.95 -15.43
CA ARG A 291 8.40 -5.71 -14.72
C ARG A 291 9.25 -4.77 -13.86
N TRP A 292 8.60 -3.98 -13.00
CA TRP A 292 9.22 -2.88 -12.27
C TRP A 292 10.48 -3.32 -11.52
N ALA A 293 11.48 -2.44 -11.56
CA ALA A 293 12.69 -2.59 -10.77
C ALA A 293 12.42 -2.27 -9.28
N PHE A 294 13.37 -2.68 -8.45
CA PHE A 294 13.40 -2.35 -7.04
C PHE A 294 12.13 -2.77 -6.28
N GLN A 295 11.82 -4.06 -6.32
CA GLN A 295 10.68 -4.67 -5.63
C GLN A 295 11.16 -5.56 -4.47
N PRO A 296 10.30 -5.89 -3.50
CA PRO A 296 10.58 -6.94 -2.52
C PRO A 296 10.83 -8.29 -3.20
N VAL A 297 11.69 -9.10 -2.60
CA VAL A 297 12.08 -10.42 -3.10
C VAL A 297 12.04 -11.48 -2.00
N ILE A 298 11.88 -12.74 -2.39
CA ILE A 298 12.03 -13.87 -1.48
C ILE A 298 13.50 -13.92 -1.04
N ASP A 299 13.75 -13.60 0.24
CA ASP A 299 15.09 -13.46 0.83
C ASP A 299 15.40 -14.57 1.86
N GLY A 300 14.44 -15.44 2.16
CA GLY A 300 14.61 -16.49 3.16
C GLY A 300 14.57 -15.98 4.61
N ASP A 301 14.23 -14.70 4.82
CA ASP A 301 14.15 -14.05 6.13
C ASP A 301 12.79 -13.32 6.28
N ILE A 302 12.66 -12.05 5.85
CA ILE A 302 11.39 -11.31 5.95
C ILE A 302 10.34 -11.88 5.00
N ILE A 303 10.74 -12.32 3.82
CA ILE A 303 9.92 -13.10 2.91
C ILE A 303 10.55 -14.50 2.90
N PRO A 304 10.23 -15.34 3.90
CA PRO A 304 10.97 -16.57 4.14
C PRO A 304 10.74 -17.64 3.07
N ARG A 305 9.63 -17.53 2.34
CA ARG A 305 9.20 -18.48 1.32
C ARG A 305 8.27 -17.82 0.31
N LYS A 306 7.88 -18.61 -0.69
CA LYS A 306 6.84 -18.24 -1.66
C LYS A 306 5.54 -17.87 -0.93
N PRO A 307 4.95 -16.70 -1.20
CA PRO A 307 3.72 -16.28 -0.53
C PRO A 307 2.55 -17.27 -0.65
N LEU A 308 2.43 -17.98 -1.78
CA LEU A 308 1.40 -19.00 -1.95
C LEU A 308 1.65 -20.21 -1.04
N GLU A 309 2.90 -20.62 -0.88
CA GLU A 309 3.28 -21.72 0.03
C GLU A 309 2.96 -21.38 1.48
N ALA A 310 3.14 -20.14 1.92
CA ALA A 310 2.77 -19.71 3.27
C ALA A 310 1.25 -19.85 3.53
N TRP A 311 0.42 -19.49 2.53
CA TRP A 311 -1.02 -19.70 2.60
C TRP A 311 -1.40 -21.18 2.65
N GLU A 312 -0.84 -22.00 1.76
CA GLU A 312 -1.13 -23.44 1.66
C GLU A 312 -0.69 -24.21 2.90
N SER A 313 0.46 -23.84 3.47
CA SER A 313 1.00 -24.44 4.69
C SER A 313 0.37 -23.91 5.99
N LYS A 314 -0.49 -22.89 5.89
CA LYS A 314 -1.16 -22.25 7.05
C LYS A 314 -0.19 -21.59 8.02
N VAL A 315 1.00 -21.22 7.55
CA VAL A 315 2.09 -20.59 8.32
C VAL A 315 2.03 -19.08 8.09
N TRP A 316 1.21 -18.39 8.89
CA TRP A 316 1.02 -16.94 8.82
C TRP A 316 0.42 -16.41 10.14
N ASN A 317 0.52 -15.10 10.36
CA ASN A 317 0.01 -14.43 11.56
C ASN A 317 -1.53 -14.31 11.52
N LYS A 318 -2.24 -15.21 12.22
CA LYS A 318 -3.71 -15.30 12.20
C LYS A 318 -4.37 -14.14 12.95
N VAL A 319 -4.65 -13.05 12.23
CA VAL A 319 -5.32 -11.84 12.74
C VAL A 319 -6.55 -11.50 11.89
N PRO A 320 -7.52 -10.71 12.40
CA PRO A 320 -8.61 -10.17 11.58
C PRO A 320 -8.10 -9.35 10.39
N ILE A 321 -8.78 -9.51 9.25
CA ILE A 321 -8.42 -8.88 7.96
C ILE A 321 -9.60 -8.11 7.40
N MET A 322 -9.37 -6.87 7.01
CA MET A 322 -10.19 -6.18 6.02
C MET A 322 -9.37 -6.06 4.74
N THR A 323 -9.95 -6.35 3.58
CA THR A 323 -9.23 -6.25 2.31
C THR A 323 -10.19 -5.94 1.16
N GLY A 324 -9.68 -5.38 0.07
CA GLY A 324 -10.52 -5.07 -1.08
C GLY A 324 -9.75 -4.56 -2.28
N PHE A 325 -10.49 -4.34 -3.35
CA PHE A 325 -10.00 -3.91 -4.65
C PHE A 325 -10.97 -2.92 -5.28
N ASN A 326 -10.51 -2.21 -6.32
CA ASN A 326 -11.31 -1.26 -7.08
C ASN A 326 -11.77 -1.90 -8.42
N SER A 327 -12.83 -1.41 -9.05
CA SER A 327 -13.29 -1.99 -10.33
C SER A 327 -12.26 -1.85 -11.45
N ASN A 328 -11.49 -0.76 -11.45
CA ASN A 328 -10.61 -0.35 -12.56
C ASN A 328 -9.15 -0.24 -12.09
N GLU A 329 -8.65 -1.27 -11.40
CA GLU A 329 -7.28 -1.32 -10.85
C GLU A 329 -6.18 -1.13 -11.91
N GLY A 330 -6.43 -1.52 -13.17
CA GLY A 330 -5.42 -1.46 -14.22
C GLY A 330 -5.27 -0.13 -14.94
N THR A 331 -6.22 0.79 -14.78
CA THR A 331 -6.38 1.98 -15.63
C THR A 331 -5.15 2.87 -15.65
N MET A 332 -4.47 3.06 -14.52
CA MET A 332 -3.27 3.91 -14.44
C MET A 332 -1.97 3.23 -14.89
N TYR A 333 -1.97 1.92 -15.20
CA TYR A 333 -0.75 1.13 -15.41
C TYR A 333 -0.51 0.72 -16.85
N VAL A 334 -1.58 0.45 -17.59
CA VAL A 334 -1.49 -0.08 -18.95
C VAL A 334 -1.53 1.04 -20.00
N ASP A 335 -1.07 0.76 -21.21
CA ASP A 335 -1.06 1.74 -22.29
C ASP A 335 -2.49 2.10 -22.73
N LYS A 336 -2.89 3.35 -22.47
CA LYS A 336 -4.20 3.89 -22.85
C LYS A 336 -4.44 3.94 -24.36
N THR A 337 -3.38 3.89 -25.16
CA THR A 337 -3.45 3.96 -26.62
C THR A 337 -3.45 2.59 -27.31
N MET A 338 -3.44 1.49 -26.53
CA MET A 338 -3.46 0.14 -27.07
C MET A 338 -4.67 -0.06 -28.00
N SER A 339 -4.40 -0.42 -29.25
CA SER A 339 -5.41 -0.41 -30.31
C SER A 339 -5.44 -1.69 -31.14
N ASP A 340 -4.33 -2.45 -31.19
CA ASP A 340 -4.23 -3.68 -31.96
C ASP A 340 -4.27 -4.92 -31.04
N ALA A 341 -4.97 -5.96 -31.49
CA ALA A 341 -5.11 -7.22 -30.75
C ALA A 341 -3.76 -7.86 -30.41
N SER A 342 -2.77 -7.77 -31.30
CA SER A 342 -1.44 -8.34 -31.07
C SER A 342 -0.71 -7.68 -29.90
N GLN A 343 -0.97 -6.38 -29.63
CA GLN A 343 -0.39 -5.67 -28.49
C GLN A 343 -0.90 -6.23 -27.16
N PHE A 344 -2.17 -6.65 -27.10
CA PHE A 344 -2.74 -7.28 -25.90
C PHE A 344 -2.03 -8.59 -25.59
N ARG A 345 -1.83 -9.45 -26.59
CA ARG A 345 -1.11 -10.72 -26.42
C ARG A 345 0.36 -10.51 -26.09
N GLU A 346 1.03 -9.59 -26.79
CA GLU A 346 2.43 -9.25 -26.58
C GLU A 346 2.67 -8.71 -25.16
N PHE A 347 1.76 -7.90 -24.64
CA PHE A 347 1.83 -7.40 -23.26
C PHE A 347 1.96 -8.56 -22.25
N TRP A 348 1.11 -9.59 -22.36
CA TRP A 348 1.14 -10.73 -21.44
C TRP A 348 2.39 -11.58 -21.61
N HIS A 349 2.81 -11.81 -22.84
CA HIS A 349 4.06 -12.52 -23.12
C HIS A 349 5.29 -11.80 -22.54
N ASN A 350 5.32 -10.47 -22.62
CA ASN A 350 6.41 -9.65 -22.07
C ASN A 350 6.38 -9.59 -20.53
N LEU A 351 5.19 -9.46 -19.93
CA LEU A 351 5.02 -9.37 -18.48
C LEU A 351 5.27 -10.71 -17.78
N LEU A 352 4.75 -11.81 -18.35
CA LEU A 352 4.85 -13.17 -17.82
C LEU A 352 5.35 -14.14 -18.93
N PRO A 353 6.67 -14.19 -19.20
CA PRO A 353 7.23 -15.01 -20.28
C PRO A 353 6.98 -16.51 -20.16
N GLU A 354 6.70 -17.00 -18.95
CA GLU A 354 6.43 -18.42 -18.68
C GLU A 354 4.97 -18.84 -18.96
N LEU A 355 4.10 -17.92 -19.39
CA LEU A 355 2.76 -18.28 -19.86
C LEU A 355 2.87 -19.12 -21.13
N SER A 356 2.19 -20.27 -21.15
CA SER A 356 2.12 -21.09 -22.36
C SER A 356 1.24 -20.44 -23.43
N SER A 357 1.37 -20.87 -24.69
CA SER A 357 0.46 -20.40 -25.75
C SER A 357 -1.00 -20.70 -25.42
N SER A 358 -1.29 -21.83 -24.78
CA SER A 358 -2.64 -22.18 -24.32
C SER A 358 -3.14 -21.22 -23.25
N ASP A 359 -2.27 -20.72 -22.37
CA ASP A 359 -2.66 -19.74 -21.35
C ASP A 359 -3.01 -18.39 -21.99
N LEU A 360 -2.21 -17.96 -22.96
CA LEU A 360 -2.50 -16.76 -23.73
C LEU A 360 -3.82 -16.88 -24.51
N ASP A 361 -4.13 -18.06 -25.05
CA ASP A 361 -5.41 -18.32 -25.72
C ASP A 361 -6.61 -18.29 -24.76
N ILE A 362 -6.42 -18.76 -23.52
CA ILE A 362 -7.44 -18.64 -22.47
C ILE A 362 -7.64 -17.17 -22.08
N ILE A 363 -6.57 -16.39 -21.94
CA ILE A 363 -6.68 -14.94 -21.67
C ILE A 363 -7.45 -14.26 -22.81
N GLU A 364 -7.14 -14.58 -24.07
CA GLU A 364 -7.86 -14.03 -25.22
C GLU A 364 -9.37 -14.33 -25.18
N LYS A 365 -9.74 -15.52 -24.71
CA LYS A 365 -11.13 -15.94 -24.56
C LYS A 365 -11.84 -15.26 -23.38
N LEU A 366 -11.19 -15.17 -22.23
CA LEU A 366 -11.74 -14.54 -21.02
C LEU A 366 -12.00 -13.06 -21.21
N TYR A 367 -11.17 -12.42 -22.03
CA TYR A 367 -11.31 -11.03 -22.39
C TYR A 367 -11.58 -10.94 -23.88
N PRO A 368 -12.80 -11.13 -24.43
CA PRO A 368 -12.98 -11.12 -25.89
C PRO A 368 -12.62 -9.78 -26.54
N ASP A 369 -11.98 -9.85 -27.71
CA ASP A 369 -11.50 -8.69 -28.46
C ASP A 369 -12.67 -7.80 -28.93
N PRO A 370 -12.75 -6.53 -28.49
CA PRO A 370 -13.84 -5.63 -28.85
C PRO A 370 -13.80 -5.13 -30.31
N THR A 371 -12.71 -5.34 -31.03
CA THR A 371 -12.58 -4.95 -32.46
C THR A 371 -13.16 -5.99 -33.41
N PHE A 372 -13.23 -7.25 -32.98
CA PHE A 372 -13.84 -8.34 -33.75
C PHE A 372 -15.24 -8.72 -33.23
N ASP A 373 -15.49 -8.54 -31.93
CA ASP A 373 -16.78 -8.82 -31.29
C ASP A 373 -17.41 -7.53 -30.73
N PRO A 374 -18.40 -6.93 -31.41
CA PRO A 374 -19.09 -5.74 -30.92
C PRO A 374 -19.95 -6.00 -29.67
N THR A 375 -20.17 -7.27 -29.30
CA THR A 375 -20.88 -7.65 -28.07
C THR A 375 -19.94 -7.83 -26.86
N SER A 376 -18.62 -7.72 -27.08
CA SER A 376 -17.63 -7.80 -26.00
C SER A 376 -17.95 -6.81 -24.88
N PRO A 377 -17.92 -7.24 -23.59
CA PRO A 377 -18.05 -6.31 -22.47
C PRO A 377 -16.91 -5.30 -22.40
N TYR A 378 -15.84 -5.50 -23.18
CA TYR A 378 -14.64 -4.67 -23.23
C TYR A 378 -14.66 -3.63 -24.36
N VAL A 379 -15.80 -3.39 -25.02
CA VAL A 379 -15.94 -2.27 -25.96
C VAL A 379 -15.66 -0.94 -25.25
N GLU A 380 -14.74 -0.16 -25.82
CA GLU A 380 -14.35 1.16 -25.31
C GLU A 380 -15.40 2.23 -25.69
N GLY A 381 -16.23 2.58 -24.71
CA GLY A 381 -17.32 3.55 -24.88
C GLY A 381 -16.94 5.00 -24.57
N ARG A 382 -15.75 5.27 -24.02
CA ARG A 382 -15.30 6.62 -23.61
C ARG A 382 -14.79 7.42 -24.83
N GLN A 383 -15.72 7.83 -25.69
CA GLN A 383 -15.43 8.56 -26.92
C GLN A 383 -14.76 9.92 -26.64
N GLY A 384 -13.81 10.32 -27.48
CA GLY A 384 -13.13 11.62 -27.38
C GLY A 384 -11.97 11.70 -26.39
N GLU A 385 -11.71 10.64 -25.62
CA GLU A 385 -10.66 10.60 -24.58
C GLU A 385 -9.29 10.11 -25.09
N GLY A 386 -9.17 9.83 -26.40
CA GLY A 386 -7.96 9.31 -27.03
C GLY A 386 -7.57 7.90 -26.55
N LEU A 387 -8.56 7.10 -26.15
CA LEU A 387 -8.37 5.72 -25.71
C LEU A 387 -8.44 4.76 -26.89
N GLY A 388 -7.49 3.84 -26.96
CA GLY A 388 -7.48 2.80 -27.98
C GLY A 388 -8.55 1.74 -27.71
N PRO A 389 -9.07 1.06 -28.76
CA PRO A 389 -10.17 0.10 -28.62
C PRO A 389 -9.84 -1.11 -27.72
N GLN A 390 -8.56 -1.44 -27.52
CA GLN A 390 -8.16 -2.53 -26.62
C GLN A 390 -7.99 -2.08 -25.17
N TYR A 391 -8.04 -0.77 -24.88
CA TYR A 391 -7.67 -0.24 -23.56
C TYR A 391 -8.53 -0.80 -22.42
N LYS A 392 -9.87 -0.77 -22.56
CA LYS A 392 -10.80 -1.30 -21.56
C LYS A 392 -10.57 -2.80 -21.29
N ARG A 393 -10.19 -3.55 -22.32
CA ARG A 393 -9.85 -4.98 -22.22
C ARG A 393 -8.57 -5.18 -21.41
N ILE A 394 -7.50 -4.45 -21.73
CA ILE A 394 -6.22 -4.60 -21.05
C ILE A 394 -6.23 -4.08 -19.61
N GLU A 395 -6.95 -2.98 -19.32
CA GLU A 395 -7.04 -2.46 -17.95
C GLU A 395 -7.78 -3.45 -17.03
N ALA A 396 -8.84 -4.09 -17.52
CA ALA A 396 -9.56 -5.11 -16.78
C ALA A 396 -8.69 -6.35 -16.56
N ALA A 397 -8.04 -6.83 -17.62
CA ALA A 397 -7.19 -8.01 -17.55
C ALA A 397 -6.01 -7.83 -16.57
N TYR A 398 -5.32 -6.69 -16.65
CA TYR A 398 -4.25 -6.37 -15.71
C TYR A 398 -4.76 -6.16 -14.28
N GLY A 399 -5.90 -5.47 -14.10
CA GLY A 399 -6.50 -5.28 -12.78
C GLY A 399 -6.87 -6.59 -12.09
N HIS A 400 -7.45 -7.54 -12.84
CA HIS A 400 -7.80 -8.86 -12.32
C HIS A 400 -6.56 -9.66 -11.90
N TYR A 401 -5.51 -9.67 -12.74
CA TYR A 401 -4.23 -10.31 -12.45
C TYR A 401 -3.52 -9.71 -11.23
N ALA A 402 -3.34 -8.39 -11.21
CA ALA A 402 -2.44 -7.74 -10.26
C ALA A 402 -3.07 -7.55 -8.87
N TYR A 403 -4.40 -7.40 -8.79
CA TYR A 403 -5.06 -6.93 -7.57
C TYR A 403 -6.32 -7.74 -7.20
N VAL A 404 -7.29 -7.90 -8.11
CA VAL A 404 -8.58 -8.54 -7.75
C VAL A 404 -8.37 -10.01 -7.34
N ALA A 405 -7.69 -10.81 -8.16
CA ALA A 405 -7.47 -12.23 -7.85
C ALA A 405 -6.60 -12.43 -6.59
N PRO A 406 -5.47 -11.72 -6.40
CA PRO A 406 -4.67 -11.79 -5.18
C PRO A 406 -5.39 -11.36 -3.89
N VAL A 407 -6.24 -10.32 -3.96
CA VAL A 407 -7.07 -9.88 -2.82
C VAL A 407 -8.09 -10.96 -2.45
N ARG A 408 -8.80 -11.51 -3.44
CA ARG A 408 -9.73 -12.63 -3.22
C ARG A 408 -9.00 -13.87 -2.68
N GLN A 409 -7.77 -14.10 -3.10
CA GLN A 409 -6.94 -15.18 -2.59
C GLN A 409 -6.60 -15.01 -1.11
N THR A 410 -6.24 -13.80 -0.69
CA THR A 410 -6.07 -13.47 0.72
C THR A 410 -7.36 -13.74 1.50
N ALA A 411 -8.51 -13.26 1.00
CA ALA A 411 -9.78 -13.45 1.67
C ALA A 411 -10.18 -14.92 1.83
N GLN A 412 -10.03 -15.71 0.77
CA GLN A 412 -10.34 -17.14 0.73
C GLN A 412 -9.43 -17.95 1.65
N PHE A 413 -8.11 -17.78 1.58
CA PHE A 413 -7.19 -18.55 2.43
C PHE A 413 -7.31 -18.16 3.90
N ALA A 414 -7.36 -16.85 4.22
CA ALA A 414 -7.45 -16.42 5.62
C ALA A 414 -8.78 -16.87 6.27
N SER A 415 -9.91 -16.69 5.57
CA SER A 415 -11.23 -17.07 6.10
C SER A 415 -11.37 -18.58 6.28
N SER A 416 -10.93 -19.38 5.30
CA SER A 416 -10.94 -20.85 5.41
C SER A 416 -10.06 -21.40 6.54
N GLN A 417 -9.16 -20.57 7.07
CA GLN A 417 -8.25 -20.91 8.16
C GLN A 417 -8.62 -20.26 9.50
N GLY A 418 -9.84 -19.71 9.59
CA GLY A 418 -10.49 -19.29 10.83
C GLY A 418 -10.34 -17.81 11.19
N ALA A 419 -9.72 -16.99 10.34
CA ALA A 419 -9.65 -15.55 10.59
C ALA A 419 -10.95 -14.84 10.17
N PRO A 420 -11.42 -13.83 10.93
CA PRO A 420 -12.44 -12.91 10.45
C PRO A 420 -11.91 -12.12 9.25
N VAL A 421 -12.63 -12.16 8.13
CA VAL A 421 -12.26 -11.47 6.89
C VAL A 421 -13.44 -10.64 6.39
N TYR A 422 -13.20 -9.39 6.04
CA TYR A 422 -14.19 -8.50 5.43
C TYR A 422 -13.68 -8.02 4.08
N LEU A 423 -14.34 -8.46 3.00
CA LEU A 423 -13.99 -8.13 1.62
C LEU A 423 -14.81 -6.93 1.12
N TYR A 424 -14.16 -5.96 0.47
CA TYR A 424 -14.83 -4.88 -0.25
C TYR A 424 -14.44 -4.78 -1.73
N HIS A 425 -15.33 -4.13 -2.47
CA HIS A 425 -15.16 -3.75 -3.87
C HIS A 425 -15.52 -2.27 -4.03
N TRP A 426 -14.55 -1.44 -4.37
CA TRP A 426 -14.78 -0.02 -4.65
C TRP A 426 -15.18 0.18 -6.11
N ALA A 427 -16.37 0.73 -6.34
CA ALA A 427 -16.99 0.85 -7.66
C ALA A 427 -17.32 2.29 -8.08
N LEU A 428 -16.99 3.30 -7.27
CA LEU A 428 -17.26 4.70 -7.60
C LEU A 428 -16.34 5.20 -8.74
N PRO A 429 -16.88 5.59 -9.91
CA PRO A 429 -16.12 6.31 -10.91
C PRO A 429 -15.82 7.75 -10.49
N ARG A 430 -14.53 8.10 -10.30
CA ARG A 430 -14.11 9.48 -9.99
C ARG A 430 -13.89 10.36 -11.21
N THR A 431 -13.52 9.77 -12.34
CA THR A 431 -13.30 10.50 -13.61
C THR A 431 -13.77 9.65 -14.78
N VAL A 432 -14.03 10.28 -15.93
CA VAL A 432 -14.49 9.59 -17.15
C VAL A 432 -13.49 8.51 -17.57
N VAL A 433 -12.20 8.83 -17.61
CA VAL A 433 -11.14 7.89 -17.99
C VAL A 433 -10.79 6.96 -16.84
N GLY A 434 -10.49 7.51 -15.65
CA GLY A 434 -10.03 6.75 -14.49
C GLY A 434 -11.05 5.73 -13.97
N ARG A 435 -12.35 6.01 -14.13
CA ARG A 435 -13.45 5.24 -13.52
C ARG A 435 -13.15 5.04 -12.02
N ALA A 436 -13.31 3.83 -11.48
CA ALA A 436 -12.96 3.48 -10.10
C ALA A 436 -11.51 2.99 -10.07
N ASN A 437 -10.58 3.93 -10.26
CA ASN A 437 -9.18 3.64 -10.51
C ASN A 437 -8.48 3.07 -9.27
N HIS A 438 -7.32 2.44 -9.45
CA HIS A 438 -6.44 2.07 -8.36
C HIS A 438 -6.24 3.24 -7.39
N ALA A 439 -6.36 2.97 -6.09
CA ALA A 439 -6.22 3.93 -4.99
C ALA A 439 -7.32 5.00 -4.82
N ASP A 440 -8.39 5.00 -5.63
CA ASP A 440 -9.45 6.02 -5.48
C ASP A 440 -10.20 5.96 -4.13
N ASN A 441 -10.30 4.78 -3.49
CA ASN A 441 -10.88 4.61 -2.15
C ASN A 441 -10.13 5.38 -1.05
N MET A 442 -8.81 5.57 -1.18
CA MET A 442 -7.97 6.25 -0.19
C MET A 442 -8.38 7.72 0.04
N TYR A 443 -9.01 8.36 -0.94
CA TYR A 443 -9.52 9.72 -0.76
C TYR A 443 -10.75 9.77 0.16
N TYR A 444 -11.51 8.68 0.23
CA TYR A 444 -12.80 8.61 0.93
C TYR A 444 -12.67 8.10 2.37
N GLU A 445 -11.57 7.41 2.72
CA GLU A 445 -11.39 6.84 4.06
C GLU A 445 -11.16 7.86 5.17
N THR A 446 -10.67 9.06 4.86
CA THR A 446 -10.29 10.05 5.89
C THR A 446 -11.41 10.99 6.29
N TYR A 447 -12.53 11.02 5.56
CA TYR A 447 -13.60 12.00 5.71
C TYR A 447 -13.10 13.46 5.58
N ASN A 448 -12.20 13.70 4.61
CA ASN A 448 -11.62 15.02 4.35
C ASN A 448 -12.67 15.97 3.70
N SER A 449 -12.57 17.27 3.98
CA SER A 449 -13.38 18.34 3.36
C SER A 449 -13.27 18.37 1.84
N ASP A 450 -12.13 17.95 1.28
CA ASP A 450 -11.95 17.89 -0.19
C ASP A 450 -12.93 16.92 -0.86
N ILE A 451 -13.41 15.91 -0.13
CA ILE A 451 -14.39 14.93 -0.62
C ILE A 451 -15.78 15.26 -0.07
N THR A 452 -15.89 15.48 1.24
CA THR A 452 -17.18 15.73 1.91
C THR A 452 -17.81 17.06 1.51
N GLY A 453 -17.03 18.00 0.96
CA GLY A 453 -17.50 19.26 0.42
C GLY A 453 -17.99 19.20 -1.04
N ILE A 454 -17.81 18.08 -1.74
CA ILE A 454 -18.21 17.95 -3.16
C ILE A 454 -19.73 17.91 -3.31
N SER A 455 -20.40 16.99 -2.60
CA SER A 455 -21.85 16.84 -2.58
C SER A 455 -22.29 16.01 -1.38
N GLU A 456 -23.60 15.98 -1.09
CA GLU A 456 -24.11 15.12 -0.01
C GLU A 456 -23.91 13.63 -0.32
N SER A 457 -23.94 13.23 -1.60
CA SER A 457 -23.69 11.84 -1.98
C SER A 457 -22.22 11.43 -1.75
N GLN A 458 -21.26 12.29 -2.11
CA GLN A 458 -19.84 12.03 -1.87
C GLN A 458 -19.52 12.00 -0.38
N LYS A 459 -20.15 12.90 0.39
CA LYS A 459 -20.04 12.93 1.85
C LYS A 459 -20.61 11.68 2.50
N GLU A 460 -21.79 11.21 2.09
CA GLU A 460 -22.40 9.98 2.60
C GLU A 460 -21.52 8.76 2.30
N LEU A 461 -20.97 8.66 1.09
CA LEU A 461 -20.06 7.59 0.70
C LEU A 461 -18.75 7.61 1.51
N SER A 462 -18.11 8.78 1.63
CA SER A 462 -16.89 8.94 2.43
C SER A 462 -17.14 8.60 3.90
N GLY A 463 -18.24 9.06 4.46
CA GLY A 463 -18.60 8.79 5.84
C GLY A 463 -18.92 7.33 6.11
N THR A 464 -19.59 6.66 5.16
CA THR A 464 -19.87 5.23 5.23
C THR A 464 -18.57 4.41 5.26
N LEU A 465 -17.64 4.65 4.33
CA LEU A 465 -16.33 3.97 4.31
C LEU A 465 -15.52 4.26 5.57
N HIS A 466 -15.41 5.54 5.94
CA HIS A 466 -14.69 6.00 7.13
C HIS A 466 -15.20 5.31 8.42
N ALA A 467 -16.51 5.17 8.57
CA ALA A 467 -17.10 4.56 9.76
C ALA A 467 -16.79 3.06 9.86
N TYR A 468 -16.77 2.31 8.75
CA TYR A 468 -16.34 0.91 8.77
C TYR A 468 -14.86 0.77 9.12
N LEU A 469 -14.00 1.58 8.50
CA LEU A 469 -12.55 1.51 8.73
C LEU A 469 -12.20 1.84 10.17
N THR A 470 -12.75 2.92 10.72
CA THR A 470 -12.51 3.31 12.13
C THR A 470 -13.13 2.35 13.13
N SER A 471 -14.30 1.75 12.83
CA SER A 471 -14.86 0.66 13.63
C SER A 471 -13.93 -0.56 13.65
N PHE A 472 -13.40 -0.96 12.50
CA PHE A 472 -12.48 -2.10 12.40
C PHE A 472 -11.14 -1.83 13.08
N ILE A 473 -10.56 -0.63 12.93
CA ILE A 473 -9.34 -0.22 13.62
C ILE A 473 -9.49 -0.34 15.14
N THR A 474 -10.63 0.09 15.67
CA THR A 474 -10.85 0.19 17.12
C THR A 474 -11.35 -1.10 17.76
N THR A 475 -12.05 -1.96 17.01
CA THR A 475 -12.72 -3.15 17.56
C THR A 475 -12.37 -4.46 16.86
N GLY A 476 -11.93 -4.41 15.60
CA GLY A 476 -11.76 -5.57 14.73
C GLY A 476 -13.03 -6.06 14.02
N ASP A 477 -14.13 -5.33 14.16
CA ASP A 477 -15.37 -5.57 13.44
C ASP A 477 -15.84 -4.24 12.79
N PRO A 478 -16.04 -4.19 11.47
CA PRO A 478 -16.51 -2.97 10.79
C PRO A 478 -17.91 -2.53 11.25
N ASN A 479 -18.71 -3.42 11.86
CA ASN A 479 -20.09 -3.17 12.26
C ASN A 479 -20.26 -2.76 13.73
N ALA A 480 -19.24 -2.97 14.57
CA ALA A 480 -19.38 -2.82 16.03
C ALA A 480 -19.69 -1.39 16.49
N VAL A 481 -19.19 -0.37 15.76
CA VAL A 481 -19.41 1.04 16.09
C VAL A 481 -20.48 1.63 15.17
N SER A 482 -21.70 1.83 15.69
CA SER A 482 -22.81 2.41 14.94
C SER A 482 -22.48 3.83 14.43
N GLY A 483 -22.13 4.75 15.34
CA GLY A 483 -21.67 6.10 14.98
C GLY A 483 -22.70 6.94 14.23
N ARG A 484 -22.24 8.01 13.55
CA ARG A 484 -23.07 8.86 12.68
C ARG A 484 -23.69 8.11 11.50
N TYR A 485 -23.04 7.06 11.03
CA TYR A 485 -23.47 6.23 9.90
C TYR A 485 -24.05 4.90 10.39
N GLY A 486 -24.92 4.95 11.39
CA GLY A 486 -25.49 3.76 12.04
C GLY A 486 -26.53 3.01 11.21
N GLN A 487 -27.04 3.62 10.14
CA GLN A 487 -27.98 3.00 9.19
C GLN A 487 -27.26 2.38 7.97
N ARG A 488 -25.93 2.30 7.99
CA ARG A 488 -25.16 1.66 6.93
C ARG A 488 -25.49 0.16 6.86
N PRO A 489 -25.44 -0.48 5.67
CA PRO A 489 -25.71 -1.91 5.54
C PRO A 489 -24.84 -2.77 6.46
N GLU A 490 -25.27 -3.98 6.79
CA GLU A 490 -24.38 -4.90 7.51
C GLU A 490 -23.26 -5.39 6.57
N TRP A 491 -22.00 -5.26 6.99
CA TRP A 491 -20.86 -5.86 6.31
C TRP A 491 -20.64 -7.28 6.81
N LYS A 492 -21.17 -8.25 6.07
CA LYS A 492 -21.04 -9.66 6.39
C LYS A 492 -19.60 -10.15 6.17
N PRO A 493 -19.06 -10.99 7.06
CA PRO A 493 -17.73 -11.57 6.87
C PRO A 493 -17.70 -12.45 5.62
N PHE A 494 -16.58 -12.45 4.91
CA PHE A 494 -16.32 -13.33 3.78
C PHE A 494 -16.23 -14.78 4.28
N GLN A 495 -17.00 -15.68 3.69
CA GLN A 495 -16.97 -17.11 3.95
C GLN A 495 -16.88 -17.88 2.62
N PRO A 496 -15.99 -18.86 2.46
CA PRO A 496 -15.87 -19.64 1.21
C PRO A 496 -17.17 -20.27 0.71
N ALA A 497 -18.06 -20.68 1.63
CA ALA A 497 -19.33 -21.31 1.30
C ALA A 497 -20.47 -20.32 0.98
N ASP A 498 -20.30 -19.04 1.34
CA ASP A 498 -21.25 -17.96 1.05
C ASP A 498 -20.45 -16.65 0.90
N THR A 499 -19.83 -16.48 -0.27
CA THR A 499 -18.90 -15.38 -0.50
C THR A 499 -19.65 -14.05 -0.56
N LYS A 500 -19.40 -13.17 0.40
CA LYS A 500 -19.97 -11.82 0.46
C LYS A 500 -18.91 -10.75 0.22
N VAL A 501 -19.33 -9.66 -0.43
CA VAL A 501 -18.54 -8.46 -0.65
C VAL A 501 -19.36 -7.21 -0.33
N MET A 502 -18.75 -6.23 0.33
CA MET A 502 -19.29 -4.88 0.46
C MET A 502 -18.89 -4.06 -0.76
N ILE A 503 -19.85 -3.67 -1.60
CA ILE A 503 -19.59 -2.80 -2.74
C ILE A 503 -19.84 -1.35 -2.34
N PHE A 504 -18.88 -0.48 -2.58
CA PHE A 504 -18.97 0.96 -2.32
C PHE A 504 -19.15 1.75 -3.64
N GLY A 505 -20.16 2.61 -3.69
CA GLY A 505 -20.38 3.55 -4.79
C GLY A 505 -20.85 2.95 -6.12
N GLU A 506 -21.31 1.70 -6.16
CA GLU A 506 -21.82 1.11 -7.40
C GLU A 506 -23.07 1.83 -7.91
N GLY A 507 -23.05 2.19 -9.20
CA GLY A 507 -24.12 2.93 -9.86
C GLY A 507 -24.13 4.43 -9.54
N ASN A 508 -23.23 4.91 -8.67
CA ASN A 508 -23.07 6.33 -8.41
C ASN A 508 -22.11 6.91 -9.47
N GLU A 509 -22.68 7.58 -10.46
CA GLU A 509 -21.97 8.19 -11.58
C GLU A 509 -21.97 9.73 -11.50
N GLU A 510 -22.30 10.30 -10.34
CA GLU A 510 -22.40 11.76 -10.13
C GLU A 510 -21.19 12.52 -10.66
N LEU A 511 -19.97 12.06 -10.33
CA LEU A 511 -18.72 12.73 -10.70
C LEU A 511 -18.39 12.68 -12.19
N ILE A 512 -19.12 11.87 -12.96
CA ILE A 512 -18.96 11.72 -14.40
C ILE A 512 -20.25 12.09 -15.16
N GLY A 513 -21.18 12.79 -14.50
CA GLY A 513 -22.40 13.35 -15.11
C GLY A 513 -23.60 12.40 -15.13
N GLY A 514 -23.56 11.29 -14.38
CA GLY A 514 -24.65 10.32 -14.26
C GLY A 514 -25.45 10.44 -12.97
N ASN A 515 -26.08 9.34 -12.57
CA ASN A 515 -27.02 9.29 -11.44
C ASN A 515 -26.30 9.17 -10.08
N VAL A 516 -26.97 9.60 -9.02
CA VAL A 516 -26.58 9.28 -7.63
C VAL A 516 -27.16 7.91 -7.25
N ALA A 517 -26.39 7.11 -6.53
CA ALA A 517 -26.82 5.82 -5.99
C ALA A 517 -26.44 5.69 -4.50
N PRO A 518 -27.00 4.71 -3.78
CA PRO A 518 -26.64 4.45 -2.38
C PRO A 518 -25.12 4.26 -2.18
N PRO A 519 -24.58 4.63 -1.00
CA PRO A 519 -23.14 4.63 -0.75
C PRO A 519 -22.54 3.22 -0.74
N ALA A 520 -23.28 2.23 -0.25
CA ALA A 520 -22.77 0.87 -0.14
C ALA A 520 -23.89 -0.17 -0.16
N LYS A 521 -23.54 -1.42 -0.50
CA LYS A 521 -24.40 -2.59 -0.35
C LYS A 521 -23.58 -3.87 -0.17
N CYS A 522 -24.06 -4.79 0.65
CA CYS A 522 -23.45 -6.11 0.82
C CYS A 522 -24.17 -7.14 -0.05
N VAL A 523 -23.44 -7.78 -0.97
CA VAL A 523 -23.99 -8.70 -1.98
C VAL A 523 -23.14 -9.96 -2.10
N ALA A 524 -23.58 -10.91 -2.93
CA ALA A 524 -22.74 -12.05 -3.33
C ALA A 524 -21.55 -11.56 -4.19
N ASP A 525 -20.36 -12.10 -3.93
CA ASP A 525 -19.15 -11.77 -4.68
C ASP A 525 -19.07 -12.59 -5.97
N ASP A 526 -19.84 -12.21 -7.00
CA ASP A 526 -19.96 -12.96 -8.28
C ASP A 526 -19.19 -12.32 -9.45
N TRP A 527 -18.80 -11.04 -9.32
CA TRP A 527 -18.18 -10.27 -10.40
C TRP A 527 -16.81 -10.84 -10.81
N ALA A 528 -16.54 -10.98 -12.11
CA ALA A 528 -15.24 -11.40 -12.66
C ALA A 528 -14.65 -12.70 -12.07
N ARG A 529 -15.50 -13.65 -11.67
CA ARG A 529 -15.04 -14.88 -10.98
C ARG A 529 -14.17 -15.77 -11.87
N GLU A 530 -14.63 -16.06 -13.08
CA GLU A 530 -13.92 -16.91 -14.04
C GLU A 530 -12.51 -16.36 -14.35
N GLU A 531 -12.41 -15.05 -14.56
CA GLU A 531 -11.14 -14.37 -14.78
C GLU A 531 -10.21 -14.50 -13.58
N THR A 532 -10.75 -14.29 -12.37
CA THR A 532 -9.93 -14.40 -11.15
C THR A 532 -9.49 -15.84 -10.84
N GLU A 533 -10.29 -16.85 -11.17
CA GLU A 533 -9.91 -18.26 -11.04
C GLU A 533 -8.77 -18.62 -11.98
N PHE A 534 -8.82 -18.14 -13.23
CA PHE A 534 -7.71 -18.29 -14.15
C PHE A 534 -6.43 -17.65 -13.58
N TRP A 535 -6.46 -16.37 -13.19
CA TRP A 535 -5.27 -15.69 -12.68
C TRP A 535 -4.74 -16.30 -11.39
N TRP A 536 -5.63 -16.77 -10.51
CA TRP A 536 -5.24 -17.54 -9.34
C TRP A 536 -4.40 -18.76 -9.72
N SER A 537 -4.83 -19.52 -10.73
CA SER A 537 -4.09 -20.71 -11.20
C SER A 537 -2.68 -20.39 -11.71
N LYS A 538 -2.39 -19.12 -12.01
CA LYS A 538 -1.09 -18.65 -12.52
C LYS A 538 -0.20 -18.01 -11.47
N VAL A 539 -0.63 -17.90 -10.21
CA VAL A 539 0.21 -17.38 -9.11
C VAL A 539 1.57 -18.11 -8.99
N PRO A 540 1.68 -19.45 -9.19
CA PRO A 540 2.99 -20.10 -9.18
C PRO A 540 3.99 -19.53 -10.19
N ILE A 541 3.53 -19.09 -11.37
CA ILE A 541 4.36 -18.50 -12.42
C ILE A 541 4.95 -17.16 -11.97
N SER A 542 4.19 -16.35 -11.24
CA SER A 542 4.65 -15.03 -10.78
C SER A 542 5.67 -15.11 -9.64
N GLN A 543 5.98 -16.33 -9.15
CA GLN A 543 6.94 -16.62 -8.09
C GLN A 543 8.15 -17.45 -8.57
N LEU A 544 8.34 -17.56 -9.89
CA LEU A 544 9.49 -18.23 -10.51
C LEU A 544 10.71 -17.29 -10.65
N ALA A 545 11.90 -17.89 -10.63
CA ALA A 545 13.19 -17.21 -10.84
C ALA A 545 13.40 -16.78 -12.29
#